data_AF-R7VTL9-F1
#
_entry.id   AF-R7VTL9-F1
#
_cell.length_a   1.000
_cell.length_b   1.000
_cell.length_c   1.000
_cell.angle_alpha   90.00
_cell.angle_beta   90.00
_cell.angle_gamma   90.00
#
_symmetry.space_group_name_H-M   'P 1'
#
loop_
_entity.id
_entity.type
_entity.pdbx_description
1 polymer ?
#
loop_
_entity_poly.entity_id
_entity_poly.type
_entity_poly.pdbx_seq_one_letter_code
_entity_poly.pdbx_strand_id
1 'polypeptide(L)'
;GERFLDFSRANLGLFKKLLGEIPWARLLEGKGAQDSWIAFRDCFFHSQDQSIPTRRKSRKGARRPAWLNRDLLGMLKQKRRVYRSWKQGLATWEEYKAAVRGCRKAARIAKASLELQLARGVKDSKKNFFKYIADKTNTRGNVGPLMNGVGALVAEDTEKAELLNAFFVSVYSAGGCPGEPCTPETP
;
A
#
# COMPACT_ATOMS: atom_id res chain seq x y z
N GLY A 1 13.37 17.78 2.76
CA GLY A 1 13.34 16.33 2.46
C GLY A 1 11.91 15.87 2.36
N GLU A 2 11.54 15.33 1.21
CA GLU A 2 10.18 14.92 0.85
C GLU A 2 9.51 14.03 1.93
N ARG A 3 8.31 14.41 2.39
CA ARG A 3 7.52 13.72 3.42
C ARG A 3 6.47 12.85 2.75
N PHE A 4 6.27 11.64 3.24
CA PHE A 4 5.30 10.68 2.70
C PHE A 4 4.37 10.18 3.80
N LEU A 5 3.10 9.96 3.48
CA LEU A 5 2.13 9.38 4.40
C LEU A 5 2.53 7.95 4.79
N ASP A 6 2.55 7.66 6.08
CA ASP A 6 2.84 6.34 6.63
C ASP A 6 1.55 5.57 6.94
N PHE A 7 0.96 5.00 5.90
CA PHE A 7 -0.26 4.19 6.02
C PHE A 7 -0.12 2.97 6.94
N SER A 8 1.10 2.54 7.29
CA SER A 8 1.30 1.44 8.26
C SER A 8 0.90 1.83 9.68
N ARG A 9 0.82 3.12 9.97
CA ARG A 9 0.44 3.69 11.27
C ARG A 9 -0.83 4.54 11.18
N ALA A 10 -1.59 4.41 10.09
CA ALA A 10 -2.82 5.17 9.91
C ALA A 10 -3.90 4.73 10.90
N ASN A 11 -4.57 5.70 11.52
CA ASN A 11 -5.79 5.46 12.28
C ASN A 11 -7.02 5.68 11.38
N LEU A 12 -7.41 4.64 10.65
CA LEU A 12 -8.51 4.71 9.69
C LEU A 12 -9.89 4.83 10.36
N GLY A 13 -10.03 4.39 11.62
CA GLY A 13 -11.23 4.63 12.41
C GLY A 13 -11.42 6.12 12.70
N LEU A 14 -10.36 6.79 13.14
CA LEU A 14 -10.35 8.25 13.32
C LEU A 14 -10.59 8.97 12.00
N PHE A 15 -9.96 8.53 10.91
CA PHE A 15 -10.16 9.15 9.59
C PHE A 15 -11.63 9.12 9.15
N LYS A 16 -12.29 7.96 9.28
CA LYS A 16 -13.72 7.83 8.95
C LYS A 16 -14.59 8.68 9.86
N LYS A 17 -14.28 8.74 11.15
CA LYS A 17 -15.00 9.57 12.12
C LYS A 17 -14.93 11.04 11.73
N LEU A 18 -13.72 11.57 11.48
CA LEU A 18 -13.52 12.96 11.07
C LEU A 18 -14.27 13.30 9.78
N LEU A 19 -14.28 12.39 8.80
CA LEU A 19 -15.04 12.59 7.57
C LEU A 19 -16.56 12.55 7.78
N GLY A 20 -17.04 11.75 8.73
CA GLY A 20 -18.47 11.64 9.05
C GLY A 20 -19.01 12.80 9.87
N GLU A 21 -18.16 13.49 10.64
CA GLU A 21 -18.54 14.66 11.46
C GLU A 21 -18.66 15.96 10.65
N ILE A 22 -18.19 15.98 9.40
CA ILE A 22 -18.26 17.18 8.54
C ILE A 22 -19.70 17.37 8.04
N PRO A 23 -20.30 18.56 8.22
CA PRO A 23 -21.65 18.86 7.74
C PRO A 23 -21.65 19.15 6.24
N TRP A 24 -21.44 18.11 5.42
CA TRP A 24 -21.27 18.21 3.96
C TRP A 24 -22.38 18.98 3.26
N ALA A 25 -23.64 18.75 3.66
CA ALA A 25 -24.80 19.43 3.08
C ALA A 25 -24.67 20.96 3.17
N ARG A 26 -24.32 21.48 4.36
CA ARG A 26 -24.13 22.92 4.57
C ARG A 26 -22.85 23.44 3.94
N LEU A 27 -21.78 22.65 3.95
CA LEU A 27 -20.48 23.04 3.41
C LEU A 27 -20.53 23.25 1.88
N LEU A 28 -21.37 22.48 1.20
CA LEU A 28 -21.48 22.45 -0.26
C LEU A 28 -22.70 23.21 -0.80
N GLU A 29 -23.58 23.69 0.08
CA GLU A 29 -24.78 24.45 -0.30
C GLU A 29 -24.42 25.73 -1.06
N GLY A 30 -25.08 25.97 -2.19
CA GLY A 30 -24.89 27.17 -3.01
C GLY A 30 -23.53 27.27 -3.74
N LYS A 31 -22.65 26.27 -3.63
CA LYS A 31 -21.35 26.26 -4.31
C LYS A 31 -21.42 25.67 -5.71
N GLY A 32 -20.69 26.25 -6.65
CA GLY A 32 -20.43 25.63 -7.95
C GLY A 32 -19.62 24.34 -7.81
N ALA A 33 -19.56 23.54 -8.88
CA ALA A 33 -18.86 22.25 -8.89
C ALA A 33 -17.38 22.37 -8.49
N GLN A 34 -16.70 23.41 -8.98
CA GLN A 34 -15.28 23.65 -8.68
C GLN A 34 -15.04 24.02 -7.21
N ASP A 35 -15.84 24.93 -6.67
CA ASP A 35 -15.72 25.37 -5.27
C ASP A 35 -16.10 24.25 -4.29
N SER A 36 -17.08 23.44 -4.67
CA SER A 36 -17.46 22.23 -3.94
C SER A 36 -16.33 21.21 -3.90
N TRP A 37 -15.63 21.00 -5.03
CA TRP A 37 -14.49 20.10 -5.10
C TRP A 37 -13.32 20.58 -4.24
N ILE A 38 -13.00 21.89 -4.28
CA ILE A 38 -11.94 22.46 -3.45
C ILE A 38 -12.26 22.28 -1.97
N ALA A 39 -13.48 22.63 -1.55
CA ALA A 39 -13.91 22.48 -0.16
C ALA A 39 -13.85 21.02 0.31
N PHE A 40 -14.31 20.07 -0.52
CA PHE A 40 -14.19 18.64 -0.23
C PHE A 40 -12.72 18.24 -0.04
N ARG A 41 -11.87 18.62 -0.98
CA ARG A 41 -10.46 18.24 -1.00
C ARG A 41 -9.74 18.75 0.23
N ASP A 42 -10.01 19.99 0.63
CA ASP A 42 -9.37 20.62 1.78
C ASP A 42 -9.77 19.90 3.08
N CYS A 43 -11.06 19.62 3.27
CA CYS A 43 -11.54 18.86 4.43
C CYS A 43 -11.01 17.43 4.46
N PHE A 44 -10.89 16.79 3.30
CA PHE A 44 -10.35 15.43 3.17
C PHE A 44 -8.87 15.38 3.56
N PHE A 45 -8.05 16.28 3.03
CA PHE A 45 -6.62 16.34 3.37
C PHE A 45 -6.39 16.75 4.81
N HIS A 46 -7.20 17.66 5.35
CA HIS A 46 -7.16 18.01 6.76
C HIS A 46 -7.42 16.78 7.65
N SER A 47 -8.45 15.99 7.35
CA SER A 47 -8.75 14.74 8.06
C SER A 47 -7.63 13.70 7.89
N GLN A 48 -6.98 13.66 6.72
CA GLN A 48 -5.87 12.76 6.41
C GLN A 48 -4.64 13.10 7.25
N ASP A 49 -4.29 14.37 7.36
CA ASP A 49 -3.10 14.82 8.12
C ASP A 49 -3.23 14.55 9.62
N GLN A 50 -4.46 14.60 10.16
CA GLN A 50 -4.72 14.26 11.57
C GLN A 50 -4.68 12.76 11.85
N SER A 51 -5.04 11.93 10.87
CA SER A 51 -5.24 10.49 11.08
C SER A 51 -4.10 9.63 10.54
N ILE A 52 -3.28 10.15 9.63
CA ILE A 52 -2.19 9.44 8.97
C ILE A 52 -0.86 10.16 9.20
N PRO A 53 0.00 9.64 10.08
CA PRO A 53 1.28 10.28 10.36
C PRO A 53 2.17 10.29 9.10
N THR A 54 2.99 11.34 8.95
CA THR A 54 3.97 11.44 7.87
C THR A 54 5.34 10.91 8.30
N ARG A 55 6.06 10.31 7.35
CA ARG A 55 7.41 9.79 7.48
C ARG A 55 8.35 10.51 6.52
N ARG A 56 9.55 10.86 7.01
CA ARG A 56 10.65 11.33 6.14
C ARG A 56 11.20 10.16 5.32
N LYS A 57 11.47 10.38 4.04
CA LYS A 57 12.22 9.44 3.19
C LYS A 57 13.61 9.26 3.80
N SER A 58 13.83 8.18 4.54
CA SER A 58 15.18 7.82 5.00
C SER A 58 16.04 7.56 3.76
N ARG A 59 17.22 8.20 3.65
CA ARG A 59 18.25 7.80 2.67
C ARG A 59 18.38 6.28 2.75
N LYS A 60 18.44 5.62 1.58
CA LYS A 60 18.40 4.15 1.38
C LYS A 60 19.51 3.43 2.17
N GLY A 61 19.42 3.37 3.49
CA GLY A 61 19.97 2.27 4.27
C GLY A 61 19.01 1.10 4.10
N ALA A 62 19.53 -0.09 3.80
CA ALA A 62 18.77 -1.32 3.63
C ALA A 62 17.57 -1.35 4.60
N ARG A 63 16.37 -1.07 4.07
CA ARG A 63 15.18 -0.93 4.91
C ARG A 63 15.03 -2.26 5.62
N ARG A 64 15.09 -2.21 6.96
CA ARG A 64 14.81 -3.36 7.80
C ARG A 64 13.48 -3.98 7.34
N PRO A 65 13.45 -5.27 6.95
CA PRO A 65 12.21 -5.90 6.56
C PRO A 65 11.19 -5.78 7.69
N ALA A 66 9.92 -5.53 7.36
CA ALA A 66 8.87 -5.31 8.36
C ALA A 66 8.72 -6.50 9.35
N TRP A 67 9.06 -7.72 8.91
CA TRP A 67 9.03 -8.92 9.74
C TRP A 67 10.24 -9.08 10.68
N LEU A 68 11.29 -8.26 10.54
CA LEU A 68 12.48 -8.39 11.39
C LEU A 68 12.22 -7.71 12.75
N ASN A 69 11.92 -8.48 13.80
CA ASN A 69 11.74 -7.97 15.17
C ASN A 69 13.06 -7.92 15.97
N ARG A 70 13.03 -7.38 17.19
CA ARG A 70 14.23 -7.21 18.04
C ARG A 70 14.84 -8.55 18.48
N ASP A 71 13.99 -9.55 18.74
CA ASP A 71 14.42 -10.87 19.17
C ASP A 71 15.19 -11.59 18.06
N LEU A 72 14.67 -11.54 16.83
CA LEU A 72 15.35 -12.12 15.67
C LEU A 72 16.69 -11.43 15.39
N LEU A 73 16.81 -10.12 15.66
CA LEU A 73 18.12 -9.45 15.63
C LEU A 73 19.07 -10.00 16.70
N GLY A 74 18.57 -10.26 17.91
CA GLY A 74 19.33 -10.91 18.98
C GLY A 74 19.83 -12.30 18.54
N MET A 75 18.95 -13.12 17.98
CA MET A 75 19.30 -14.44 17.45
C MET A 75 20.34 -14.36 16.32
N LEU A 76 20.21 -13.40 15.40
CA LEU A 76 21.18 -13.19 14.32
C LEU A 76 22.56 -12.75 14.85
N LYS A 77 22.60 -11.95 15.93
CA LYS A 77 23.85 -11.61 16.62
C LYS A 77 24.45 -12.84 17.29
N GLN A 78 23.63 -13.64 17.97
CA GLN A 78 24.08 -14.86 18.62
C GLN A 78 24.63 -15.87 17.62
N LYS A 79 23.94 -16.10 16.49
CA LYS A 79 24.45 -16.93 15.38
C LYS A 79 25.82 -16.45 14.91
N ARG A 80 26.03 -15.13 14.82
CA ARG A 80 27.33 -14.53 14.44
C ARG A 80 28.41 -14.78 15.48
N ARG A 81 28.07 -14.74 16.78
CA ARG A 81 28.99 -15.06 17.88
C ARG A 81 29.40 -16.53 17.83
N VAL A 82 28.41 -17.44 17.77
CA VAL A 82 28.65 -18.88 17.70
C VAL A 82 29.48 -19.25 16.47
N TYR A 83 29.24 -18.62 15.31
CA TYR A 83 30.08 -18.81 14.13
C TYR A 83 31.55 -18.44 14.36
N ARG A 84 31.83 -17.33 15.05
CA ARG A 84 33.21 -16.93 15.38
C ARG A 84 33.86 -17.92 16.34
N SER A 85 33.13 -18.31 17.39
CA SER A 85 33.61 -19.30 18.37
C SER A 85 33.89 -20.65 17.70
N TRP A 86 33.02 -21.11 16.80
CA TRP A 86 33.23 -22.34 16.03
C TRP A 86 34.46 -22.23 15.13
N LYS A 87 34.64 -21.10 14.43
CA LYS A 87 35.83 -20.85 13.61
C LYS A 87 37.14 -20.84 14.41
N GLN A 88 37.06 -20.52 15.71
CA GLN A 88 38.19 -20.52 16.64
C GLN A 88 38.35 -21.85 17.40
N GLY A 89 37.51 -22.86 17.14
CA GLY A 89 37.53 -24.15 17.85
C GLY A 89 36.91 -24.11 19.25
N LEU A 90 36.32 -22.99 19.66
CA LEU A 90 35.71 -22.77 20.98
C LEU A 90 34.22 -23.14 21.05
N ALA A 91 33.62 -23.52 19.92
CA ALA A 91 32.25 -23.99 19.86
C ALA A 91 32.15 -25.18 18.91
N THR A 92 31.19 -26.05 19.17
CA THR A 92 30.97 -27.24 18.35
C THR A 92 30.22 -26.89 17.06
N TRP A 93 30.37 -27.75 16.05
CA TRP A 93 29.60 -27.64 14.81
C TRP A 93 28.08 -27.75 15.06
N GLU A 94 27.67 -28.52 16.08
CA GLU A 94 26.25 -28.67 16.43
C GLU A 94 25.64 -27.42 17.05
N GLU A 95 26.39 -26.70 17.89
CA GLU A 95 25.95 -25.40 18.45
C GLU A 95 25.71 -24.37 17.34
N TYR A 96 26.61 -24.30 16.36
CA TYR A 96 26.44 -23.43 15.20
C TYR A 96 25.22 -23.83 14.36
N LYS A 97 25.05 -25.13 14.05
CA LYS A 97 23.86 -25.62 13.33
C LYS A 97 22.57 -25.33 14.09
N ALA A 98 22.54 -25.50 15.40
CA ALA A 98 21.39 -25.17 16.25
C ALA A 98 21.04 -23.67 16.14
N ALA A 99 22.04 -22.78 16.25
CA ALA A 99 21.83 -21.35 16.11
C ALA A 99 21.31 -20.95 14.71
N VAL A 100 21.82 -21.59 13.65
CA VAL A 100 21.35 -21.38 12.26
C VAL A 100 19.90 -21.84 12.09
N ARG A 101 19.57 -23.06 12.55
CA ARG A 101 18.22 -23.62 12.50
C ARG A 101 17.22 -22.75 13.26
N GLY A 102 17.58 -22.34 14.48
CA GLY A 102 16.78 -21.44 15.31
C GLY A 102 16.49 -20.11 14.62
N CYS A 103 17.52 -19.44 14.08
CA CYS A 103 17.35 -18.19 13.33
C CYS A 103 16.41 -18.36 12.13
N ARG A 104 16.56 -19.45 11.35
CA ARG A 104 15.73 -19.71 10.17
C ARG A 104 14.27 -19.96 10.57
N LYS A 105 14.04 -20.71 11.64
CA LYS A 105 12.69 -20.97 12.17
C LYS A 105 12.03 -19.68 12.66
N ALA A 106 12.74 -18.87 13.45
CA ALA A 106 12.24 -17.60 13.94
C ALA A 106 11.93 -16.61 12.81
N ALA A 107 12.79 -16.53 11.79
CA ALA A 107 12.53 -15.71 10.60
C ALA A 107 11.26 -16.15 9.85
N ARG A 108 11.05 -17.47 9.71
CA ARG A 108 9.84 -18.01 9.08
C ARG A 108 8.59 -17.65 9.88
N ILE A 109 8.62 -17.82 11.21
CA ILE A 109 7.49 -17.49 12.09
C ILE A 109 7.18 -16.00 12.03
N ALA A 110 8.19 -15.14 12.17
CA ALA A 110 7.99 -13.68 12.17
C ALA A 110 7.43 -13.19 10.83
N LYS A 111 7.89 -13.76 9.71
CA LYS A 111 7.35 -13.45 8.39
C LYS A 111 5.89 -13.90 8.23
N ALA A 112 5.57 -15.14 8.62
CA ALA A 112 4.21 -15.66 8.56
C ALA A 112 3.24 -14.87 9.47
N SER A 113 3.70 -14.45 10.65
CA SER A 113 2.92 -13.63 11.58
C SER A 113 2.59 -12.26 10.97
N LEU A 114 3.56 -11.58 10.34
CA LEU A 114 3.31 -10.33 9.62
C LEU A 114 2.30 -10.53 8.48
N GLU A 115 2.47 -11.56 7.67
CA GLU A 115 1.58 -11.85 6.54
C GLU A 115 0.15 -12.13 7.02
N LEU A 116 0.00 -12.87 8.11
CA LEU A 116 -1.30 -13.13 8.75
C LEU A 116 -1.94 -11.84 9.28
N GLN A 117 -1.17 -10.96 9.92
CA GLN A 117 -1.68 -9.66 10.38
C GLN A 117 -2.14 -8.78 9.21
N LEU A 118 -1.37 -8.75 8.13
CA LEU A 118 -1.72 -8.01 6.91
C LEU A 118 -2.99 -8.57 6.27
N ALA A 119 -3.13 -9.90 6.18
CA ALA A 119 -4.31 -10.56 5.63
C ALA A 119 -5.58 -10.29 6.46
N ARG A 120 -5.47 -10.36 7.80
CA ARG A 120 -6.58 -10.04 8.71
C ARG A 120 -6.99 -8.58 8.62
N GLY A 121 -6.02 -7.68 8.51
CA GLY A 121 -6.23 -6.23 8.41
C GLY A 121 -6.58 -5.72 7.01
N VAL A 122 -6.85 -6.58 6.01
CA VAL A 122 -7.18 -6.13 4.65
C VAL A 122 -8.43 -5.26 4.63
N LYS A 123 -9.47 -5.63 5.39
CA LYS A 123 -10.72 -4.87 5.42
C LYS A 123 -10.52 -3.46 5.96
N ASP A 124 -9.69 -3.33 6.99
CA ASP A 124 -9.41 -2.05 7.62
C ASP A 124 -8.43 -1.23 6.78
N SER A 125 -7.37 -1.86 6.27
CA SER A 125 -6.25 -1.18 5.62
C SER A 125 -5.73 -1.93 4.38
N LYS A 126 -6.54 -1.94 3.31
CA LYS A 126 -6.18 -2.51 1.99
C LYS A 126 -4.81 -2.06 1.48
N LYS A 127 -4.47 -0.77 1.68
CA LYS A 127 -3.23 -0.17 1.16
C LYS A 127 -1.95 -0.81 1.73
N ASN A 128 -1.95 -1.22 3.00
CA ASN A 128 -0.79 -1.87 3.61
C ASN A 128 -0.55 -3.28 3.04
N PHE A 129 -1.63 -4.02 2.80
CA PHE A 129 -1.57 -5.32 2.16
C PHE A 129 -1.03 -5.20 0.73
N PHE A 130 -1.62 -4.34 -0.11
CA PHE A 130 -1.16 -4.16 -1.49
C PHE A 130 0.25 -3.59 -1.57
N LYS A 131 0.66 -2.72 -0.64
CA LYS A 131 2.04 -2.25 -0.53
C LYS A 131 3.01 -3.40 -0.22
N TYR A 132 2.66 -4.30 0.69
CA TYR A 132 3.48 -5.47 0.99
C TYR A 132 3.63 -6.39 -0.23
N ILE A 133 2.53 -6.62 -0.96
CA ILE A 133 2.55 -7.39 -2.21
C ILE A 133 3.41 -6.71 -3.27
N ALA A 134 3.26 -5.40 -3.48
CA ALA A 134 4.07 -4.63 -4.44
C ALA A 134 5.56 -4.53 -4.06
N ASP A 135 5.91 -4.59 -2.77
CA ASP A 135 7.30 -4.69 -2.32
C ASP A 135 7.88 -6.11 -2.57
N LYS A 136 7.02 -7.13 -2.80
CA LYS A 136 7.40 -8.53 -3.02
C LYS A 136 7.40 -8.94 -4.48
N THR A 137 6.37 -8.55 -5.22
CA THR A 137 6.33 -8.68 -6.67
C THR A 137 7.21 -7.56 -7.19
N ASN A 138 8.22 -7.85 -8.02
CA ASN A 138 9.15 -6.84 -8.52
C ASN A 138 8.47 -5.94 -9.58
N THR A 139 7.26 -5.45 -9.29
CA THR A 139 6.32 -4.74 -10.18
C THR A 139 6.63 -3.25 -10.29
N ARG A 140 7.89 -2.85 -10.04
CA ARG A 140 8.38 -1.53 -10.44
C ARG A 140 8.57 -1.39 -11.95
N GLY A 141 8.04 -2.31 -12.74
CA GLY A 141 7.88 -2.10 -14.17
C GLY A 141 6.84 -1.00 -14.36
N ASN A 142 7.24 0.07 -15.04
CA ASN A 142 6.27 0.94 -15.70
C ASN A 142 5.40 0.08 -16.64
N VAL A 143 4.19 0.52 -16.98
CA VAL A 143 3.40 -0.19 -18.00
C VAL A 143 4.28 -0.31 -19.24
N GLY A 144 4.52 -1.55 -19.68
CA GLY A 144 5.35 -1.82 -20.86
C GLY A 144 4.78 -1.12 -22.10
N PRO A 145 5.56 -0.99 -23.18
CA PRO A 145 5.06 -0.36 -24.39
C PRO A 145 3.74 -1.00 -24.86
N LEU A 146 2.75 -0.17 -25.15
CA LEU A 146 1.42 -0.60 -25.60
C LEU A 146 1.33 -0.50 -27.12
N MET A 147 0.68 -1.46 -27.78
CA MET A 147 0.40 -1.32 -29.22
C MET A 147 -0.85 -0.47 -29.44
N ASN A 148 -0.76 0.54 -30.30
CA ASN A 148 -1.92 1.31 -30.74
C ASN A 148 -2.68 0.60 -31.89
N GLY A 149 -3.82 1.17 -32.30
CA GLY A 149 -4.65 0.62 -33.39
C GLY A 149 -3.98 0.57 -34.77
N VAL A 150 -2.82 1.21 -34.92
CA VAL A 150 -2.00 1.23 -36.16
C VAL A 150 -0.82 0.24 -36.06
N GLY A 151 -0.72 -0.52 -34.97
CA GLY A 151 0.34 -1.50 -34.75
C GLY A 151 1.67 -0.94 -34.24
N ALA A 152 1.74 0.35 -33.90
CA ALA A 152 2.95 0.98 -33.37
C ALA A 152 3.04 0.86 -31.84
N LEU A 153 4.26 0.68 -31.32
CA LEU A 153 4.54 0.60 -29.89
C LEU A 153 4.66 1.99 -29.27
N VAL A 154 3.79 2.26 -28.31
CA VAL A 154 3.70 3.48 -27.51
C VAL A 154 4.42 3.25 -26.18
N ALA A 155 5.55 3.93 -25.99
CA ALA A 155 6.37 3.79 -24.78
C ALA A 155 6.21 4.98 -23.80
N GLU A 156 5.78 6.14 -24.31
CA GLU A 156 5.61 7.40 -23.59
C GLU A 156 4.37 7.35 -22.66
N ASP A 157 4.46 7.92 -21.46
CA ASP A 157 3.45 7.72 -20.41
C ASP A 157 2.14 8.47 -20.70
N THR A 158 2.20 9.65 -21.32
CA THR A 158 1.03 10.42 -21.71
C THR A 158 0.28 9.73 -22.85
N GLU A 159 0.96 9.29 -23.90
CA GLU A 159 0.37 8.56 -25.02
C GLU A 159 -0.25 7.23 -24.57
N LYS A 160 0.40 6.49 -23.64
CA LYS A 160 -0.19 5.29 -23.03
C LYS A 160 -1.48 5.59 -22.28
N ALA A 161 -1.54 6.71 -21.55
CA ALA A 161 -2.73 7.11 -20.81
C ALA A 161 -3.88 7.49 -21.76
N GLU A 162 -3.59 8.22 -22.83
CA GLU A 162 -4.57 8.60 -23.86
C GLU A 162 -5.13 7.38 -24.58
N LEU A 163 -4.27 6.44 -24.97
CA LEU A 163 -4.68 5.19 -25.62
C LEU A 163 -5.61 4.36 -24.72
N LEU A 164 -5.27 4.22 -23.44
CA LEU A 164 -6.12 3.50 -22.48
C LEU A 164 -7.45 4.23 -22.25
N ASN A 165 -7.43 5.56 -22.13
CA ASN A 165 -8.63 6.36 -21.95
C ASN A 165 -9.59 6.21 -23.15
N ALA A 166 -9.07 6.30 -24.37
CA ALA A 166 -9.86 6.10 -25.59
C ALA A 166 -10.50 4.71 -25.65
N PHE A 167 -9.76 3.66 -25.25
CA PHE A 167 -10.29 2.30 -25.15
C PHE A 167 -11.43 2.20 -24.12
N PHE A 168 -11.24 2.74 -22.91
CA PHE A 168 -12.29 2.71 -21.88
C PHE A 168 -13.55 3.46 -22.32
N VAL A 169 -13.40 4.64 -22.94
CA VAL A 169 -14.54 5.37 -23.52
C VAL A 169 -15.25 4.52 -24.57
N SER A 170 -14.51 3.87 -25.48
CA SER A 170 -15.12 3.00 -26.50
C SER A 170 -15.93 1.84 -25.91
N VAL A 171 -15.50 1.23 -24.82
CA VAL A 171 -16.21 0.11 -24.17
C VAL A 171 -17.44 0.61 -23.40
N TYR A 172 -17.37 1.79 -22.79
CA TYR A 172 -18.47 2.34 -21.98
C TYR A 172 -19.50 3.14 -22.77
N SER A 173 -19.12 3.73 -23.92
CA SER A 173 -20.04 4.47 -24.79
C SER A 173 -20.86 3.57 -25.72
N ALA A 174 -20.51 2.28 -25.85
CA ALA A 174 -21.21 1.32 -26.70
C ALA A 174 -22.39 0.60 -25.99
N GLY A 175 -22.54 0.75 -24.68
CA GLY A 175 -23.67 0.23 -23.92
C GLY A 175 -24.56 1.37 -23.44
N GLY A 176 -25.60 1.71 -24.22
CA GLY A 176 -26.69 2.51 -23.69
C GLY A 176 -27.20 1.86 -22.41
N CYS A 177 -27.29 2.62 -21.32
CA CYS A 177 -28.02 2.18 -20.14
C CYS A 177 -29.41 1.70 -20.59
N PRO A 178 -29.89 0.50 -20.18
CA PRO A 178 -31.32 0.24 -20.24
C PRO A 178 -31.98 1.34 -19.41
N GLY A 179 -32.89 2.08 -20.04
CA GLY A 179 -33.54 3.24 -19.44
C GLY A 179 -34.09 2.94 -18.06
N GLU A 180 -34.05 3.95 -17.21
CA GLU A 180 -34.74 3.97 -15.93
C GLU A 180 -36.15 3.38 -16.08
N PRO A 181 -36.59 2.46 -15.19
CA PRO A 181 -38.00 2.10 -15.14
C PRO A 181 -38.76 3.34 -14.64
N CYS A 182 -39.46 4.03 -15.53
CA CYS A 182 -40.52 4.95 -15.13
C CYS A 182 -41.53 4.15 -14.30
N THR A 183 -41.66 4.49 -13.01
CA THR A 183 -42.76 4.03 -12.19
C THR A 183 -44.04 4.74 -12.62
N PRO A 184 -45.12 4.02 -12.96
CA PRO A 184 -46.42 4.65 -13.13
C PRO A 184 -46.96 5.07 -11.76
N GLU A 185 -47.25 6.36 -11.63
CA GLU A 185 -48.13 6.91 -10.60
C GLU A 185 -49.55 6.37 -10.84
N THR A 186 -50.21 5.92 -9.78
CA THR A 186 -51.65 5.71 -9.75
C THR A 186 -52.19 6.13 -8.37
N PRO A 187 -53.46 6.54 -8.29
CA PRO A 187 -53.95 7.63 -7.43
C PRO A 187 -54.27 7.21 -6.00
#